data_AF-A0A2R4SZC8-F1
#
_entry.id   AF-A0A2R4SZC8-F1
#
_cell.length_a   1.000
_cell.length_b   1.000
_cell.length_c   1.000
_cell.angle_alpha   90.00
_cell.angle_beta   90.00
_cell.angle_gamma   90.00
#
_symmetry.space_group_name_H-M   'P 1'
#
loop_
_entity.id
_entity.type
_entity.pdbx_description
1 polymer ?
#
loop_
_entity_poly.entity_id
_entity_poly.type
_entity_poly.pdbx_seq_one_letter_code
_entity_poly.pdbx_strand_id
1 'polypeptide(L)'
;MAEARLHSGELVHEVPVTGEGRAFAFTLPCRPMAGKPLGKGQVWDLWLRPAADAPAIRISRILDDIWDRKDIFVYPRLTTDTCHAAAFYTNDNDLCLRLTEAG
;
A
#
# COMPACT_ATOMS: atom_id res chain seq x y z
N MET A 1 -1.16 -13.21 -3.97
CA MET A 1 -1.14 -11.88 -4.63
C MET A 1 -1.17 -10.80 -3.57
N ALA A 2 -0.59 -9.64 -3.84
CA ALA A 2 -0.81 -8.44 -3.04
C ALA A 2 -1.68 -7.50 -3.85
N GLU A 3 -2.54 -6.76 -3.17
CA GLU A 3 -3.49 -5.85 -3.80
C GLU A 3 -3.32 -4.47 -3.19
N ALA A 4 -3.19 -3.47 -4.06
CA ALA A 4 -3.36 -2.08 -3.72
C ALA A 4 -4.75 -1.65 -4.19
N ARG A 5 -5.64 -1.28 -3.26
CA ARG A 5 -7.01 -0.86 -3.55
C ARG A 5 -7.13 0.64 -3.33
N LEU A 6 -7.66 1.39 -4.30
CA LEU A 6 -7.81 2.83 -4.17
C LEU A 6 -8.87 3.13 -3.12
N HIS A 7 -8.52 3.87 -2.07
CA HIS A 7 -9.40 4.12 -0.92
C HIS A 7 -10.71 4.81 -1.31
N SER A 8 -10.67 5.67 -2.33
CA SER A 8 -11.82 6.47 -2.78
C SER A 8 -12.59 5.85 -3.95
N GLY A 9 -12.32 4.61 -4.35
CA GLY A 9 -12.95 4.01 -5.53
C GLY A 9 -12.76 2.49 -5.62
N GLU A 10 -13.04 1.94 -6.80
CA GLU A 10 -13.02 0.48 -7.03
C GLU A 10 -11.74 -0.01 -7.72
N LEU A 11 -10.78 0.88 -7.98
CA LEU A 11 -9.55 0.51 -8.69
C LEU A 11 -8.66 -0.39 -7.82
N VAL A 12 -8.28 -1.54 -8.36
CA VAL A 12 -7.40 -2.51 -7.72
C VAL A 12 -6.20 -2.79 -8.62
N HIS A 13 -4.99 -2.66 -8.07
CA HIS A 13 -3.77 -3.16 -8.69
C HIS A 13 -3.33 -4.43 -7.96
N GLU A 14 -3.31 -5.54 -8.68
CA GLU A 14 -2.79 -6.82 -8.18
C GLU A 14 -1.34 -7.01 -8.64
N VAL A 15 -0.49 -7.48 -7.73
CA VAL A 15 0.91 -7.82 -8.02
C VAL A 15 1.26 -9.20 -7.46
N PRO A 16 2.17 -9.93 -8.11
CA PRO A 16 2.65 -11.20 -7.58
C PRO A 16 3.33 -10.98 -6.23
N VAL A 17 3.19 -11.98 -5.36
CA VAL A 17 3.88 -12.05 -4.08
C VAL A 17 4.85 -13.21 -4.15
N THR A 18 6.07 -12.96 -3.69
CA THR A 18 7.07 -14.00 -3.41
C THR A 18 7.16 -14.16 -1.91
N GLY A 19 7.52 -15.35 -1.42
CA GLY A 19 7.62 -15.57 0.02
C GLY A 19 8.10 -16.96 0.37
N GLU A 20 8.61 -17.10 1.59
CA GLU A 20 9.05 -18.36 2.18
C GLU A 20 8.67 -18.35 3.67
N GLY A 21 8.03 -19.44 4.12
CA GLY A 21 7.58 -19.57 5.50
C GLY A 21 6.66 -18.44 5.93
N ARG A 22 7.14 -17.59 6.84
CA ARG A 22 6.39 -16.44 7.41
C ARG A 22 6.71 -15.10 6.74
N ALA A 23 7.61 -15.08 5.77
CA ALA A 23 8.03 -13.87 5.08
C ALA A 23 7.39 -13.79 3.70
N PHE A 24 7.07 -12.57 3.27
CA PHE A 24 6.59 -12.29 1.93
C PHE A 24 7.08 -10.93 1.45
N ALA A 25 7.20 -10.78 0.13
CA ALA A 25 7.64 -9.57 -0.54
C ALA A 25 6.86 -9.37 -1.84
N PHE A 26 6.61 -8.11 -2.17
CA PHE A 26 5.99 -7.68 -3.42
C PHE A 26 6.48 -6.28 -3.78
N THR A 27 6.26 -5.87 -5.03
CA THR A 27 6.65 -4.54 -5.52
C THR A 27 5.45 -3.88 -6.19
N LEU A 28 5.12 -2.67 -5.77
CA LEU A 28 4.02 -1.89 -6.34
C LEU A 28 4.51 -0.97 -7.46
N PRO A 29 3.91 -1.04 -8.67
CA PRO A 29 4.25 -0.16 -9.78
C PRO A 29 3.62 1.22 -9.57
N CYS A 30 4.29 2.10 -8.82
CA CYS A 30 3.73 3.41 -8.42
C CYS A 30 3.31 4.30 -9.61
N ARG A 31 4.05 4.25 -10.73
CA ARG A 31 3.72 5.07 -11.92
C ARG A 31 2.38 4.65 -12.57
N PRO A 32 2.15 3.37 -12.92
CA PRO A 32 0.83 2.91 -13.38
C PRO A 32 -0.33 3.16 -12.40
N MET A 33 -0.04 3.14 -11.09
CA MET A 33 -1.05 3.40 -10.05
C MET A 33 -1.38 4.89 -9.91
N ALA A 34 -0.53 5.79 -10.38
CA ALA A 34 -0.73 7.23 -10.26
C ALA A 34 -1.76 7.73 -11.29
N GLY A 35 -3.05 7.60 -10.96
CA GLY A 35 -4.14 8.10 -11.80
C GLY A 35 -4.18 9.63 -11.83
N LYS A 36 -4.39 10.23 -13.01
CA LYS A 36 -4.55 11.69 -13.14
C LYS A 36 -6.03 12.11 -13.08
N PRO A 37 -6.38 13.21 -12.39
CA PRO A 37 -5.50 14.04 -11.56
C PRO A 37 -5.25 13.38 -10.18
N LEU A 38 -4.02 13.51 -9.65
CA LEU A 38 -3.68 13.00 -8.32
C LEU A 38 -4.23 13.91 -7.21
N GLY A 39 -4.53 15.19 -7.51
CA GLY A 39 -5.21 16.12 -6.62
C GLY A 39 -4.52 16.24 -5.25
N LYS A 40 -5.28 16.05 -4.16
CA LYS A 40 -4.75 16.06 -2.78
C LYS A 40 -3.96 14.79 -2.40
N GLY A 41 -3.81 13.86 -3.33
CA GLY A 41 -3.14 12.58 -3.17
C GLY A 41 -4.11 11.39 -3.20
N GLN A 42 -3.71 10.32 -3.88
CA GLN A 42 -4.41 9.04 -3.87
C GLN A 42 -3.89 8.17 -2.74
N VAL A 43 -4.78 7.63 -1.92
CA VAL A 43 -4.45 6.68 -0.86
C VAL A 43 -4.82 5.29 -1.31
N TRP A 44 -3.88 4.37 -1.17
CA TRP A 44 -4.00 2.98 -1.56
C TRP A 44 -3.91 2.08 -0.35
N ASP A 45 -4.98 1.33 -0.14
CA ASP A 45 -5.12 0.33 0.88
C ASP A 45 -4.39 -0.95 0.49
N LEU A 46 -3.52 -1.45 1.36
CA LEU A 46 -2.68 -2.62 1.08
C LEU A 46 -3.26 -3.90 1.67
N TRP A 47 -3.36 -4.93 0.84
CA TRP A 47 -3.93 -6.23 1.17
C TRP A 47 -3.07 -7.37 0.65
N LEU A 48 -3.12 -8.50 1.34
CA LEU A 48 -2.52 -9.76 0.94
C LEU A 48 -3.61 -10.79 0.70
N ARG A 49 -3.64 -11.38 -0.49
CA ARG A 49 -4.51 -12.51 -0.83
C ARG A 49 -3.66 -13.78 -0.91
N PRO A 50 -3.76 -14.69 0.09
CA PRO A 50 -2.84 -15.83 0.22
C PRO A 50 -3.09 -16.95 -0.80
N ALA A 51 -4.34 -17.11 -1.26
CA ALA A 51 -4.74 -18.05 -2.29
C ALA A 51 -5.85 -17.45 -3.17
N ALA A 52 -6.11 -18.03 -4.34
CA ALA A 52 -7.04 -17.46 -5.32
C ALA A 52 -8.48 -17.34 -4.79
N ASP A 53 -8.91 -18.32 -4.02
CA ASP A 53 -10.24 -18.49 -3.39
C ASP A 53 -10.30 -18.00 -1.94
N ALA A 54 -9.18 -17.53 -1.39
CA ALA A 54 -9.12 -17.01 -0.03
C ALA A 54 -9.47 -15.52 0.02
N PRO A 55 -10.13 -15.05 1.09
CA PRO A 55 -10.36 -13.62 1.30
C PRO A 55 -9.03 -12.87 1.47
N ALA A 56 -8.99 -11.64 0.97
CA ALA A 56 -7.84 -10.75 1.17
C ALA A 56 -7.78 -10.26 2.62
N ILE A 57 -6.56 -10.16 3.15
CA ILE A 57 -6.26 -9.76 4.53
C ILE A 57 -5.53 -8.41 4.50
N ARG A 58 -5.89 -7.48 5.39
CA ARG A 58 -5.14 -6.22 5.54
C ARG A 58 -3.70 -6.52 5.97
N ILE A 59 -2.71 -6.00 5.24
CA ILE A 59 -1.29 -6.25 5.54
C ILE A 59 -0.93 -5.75 6.94
N SER A 60 -1.48 -4.60 7.37
CA SER A 60 -1.31 -4.05 8.72
C SER A 60 -1.62 -5.03 9.87
N ARG A 61 -2.48 -6.03 9.64
CA ARG A 61 -2.90 -6.98 10.69
C ARG A 61 -1.91 -8.11 10.94
N ILE A 62 -0.89 -8.25 10.09
CA ILE A 62 0.02 -9.42 10.10
C ILE A 62 1.51 -9.03 10.25
N LEU A 63 1.82 -7.75 10.46
CA LEU A 63 3.20 -7.26 10.54
C LEU A 63 3.76 -7.24 11.97
N ASP A 64 3.03 -6.65 12.91
CA ASP A 64 3.52 -6.37 14.26
C ASP A 64 2.35 -6.26 15.27
N ASP A 65 2.66 -6.15 16.56
CA ASP A 65 1.72 -5.99 17.67
C ASP A 65 1.77 -4.58 18.31
N ILE A 66 2.28 -3.58 17.58
CA ILE A 66 2.39 -2.20 18.06
C ILE A 66 1.02 -1.51 18.03
N TRP A 67 0.67 -0.87 19.15
CA TRP A 67 -0.64 -0.25 19.35
C TRP A 67 -0.82 1.11 18.66
N ASP A 68 0.21 1.97 18.60
CA ASP A 68 0.13 3.28 17.93
C ASP A 68 1.24 3.41 16.88
N ARG A 69 0.93 3.00 15.65
CA ARG A 69 1.93 2.84 14.59
C ARG A 69 2.23 4.13 13.84
N LYS A 70 1.28 5.06 13.84
CA LYS A 70 1.37 6.30 13.06
C LYS A 70 2.55 7.17 13.50
N ASP A 71 2.76 7.24 14.81
CA ASP A 71 3.79 8.12 15.39
C ASP A 71 5.16 7.41 15.52
N ILE A 72 5.19 6.09 15.30
CA ILE A 72 6.40 5.27 15.44
C ILE A 72 7.07 5.01 14.09
N PHE A 73 6.28 4.72 13.03
CA PHE A 73 6.82 4.33 11.74
C PHE A 73 6.83 5.49 10.74
N VAL A 74 8.03 5.97 10.44
CA VAL A 74 8.28 6.94 9.36
C VAL A 74 8.97 6.23 8.21
N TYR A 75 8.30 6.15 7.06
CA TYR A 75 8.85 5.56 5.85
C TYR A 75 9.44 6.63 4.93
N PRO A 76 10.57 6.35 4.25
CA PRO A 76 11.14 7.28 3.29
C PRO A 76 10.18 7.50 2.11
N ARG A 77 10.13 8.73 1.63
CA ARG A 77 9.40 9.07 0.40
C ARG A 77 10.21 8.68 -0.83
N LEU A 78 9.62 7.89 -1.71
CA LEU A 78 10.14 7.60 -3.03
C LEU A 78 9.67 8.67 -4.02
N THR A 79 10.57 9.19 -4.83
CA THR A 79 10.24 10.16 -5.90
C THR A 79 10.46 9.52 -7.26
N THR A 80 9.46 9.67 -8.12
CA THR A 80 9.53 9.31 -9.54
C THR A 80 9.35 10.56 -10.40
N ASP A 81 9.42 10.42 -11.71
CA ASP A 81 9.14 11.46 -12.70
C ASP A 81 7.66 11.91 -12.70
N THR A 82 6.72 11.07 -12.24
CA THR A 82 5.28 11.36 -12.29
C THR A 82 4.63 11.60 -10.93
N CYS A 83 5.18 11.02 -9.87
CA CYS A 83 4.59 11.08 -8.53
C CYS A 83 5.62 10.90 -7.40
N HIS A 84 5.28 11.39 -6.22
CA HIS A 84 5.86 10.93 -4.98
C HIS A 84 5.03 9.79 -4.38
N ALA A 85 5.70 8.80 -3.80
CA ALA A 85 5.09 7.66 -3.13
C ALA A 85 5.62 7.57 -1.69
N ALA A 86 4.73 7.43 -0.72
CA ALA A 86 5.10 7.24 0.69
C ALA A 86 4.17 6.26 1.39
N ALA A 87 4.73 5.25 2.04
CA ALA A 87 3.98 4.40 2.96
C ALA A 87 3.71 5.16 4.26
N PHE A 88 2.56 4.94 4.88
CA PHE A 88 2.21 5.53 6.17
C PHE A 88 1.14 4.68 6.86
N TYR A 89 1.07 4.78 8.19
CA TYR A 89 -0.06 4.24 8.94
C TYR A 89 -1.17 5.29 9.10
N THR A 90 -2.42 4.88 8.93
CA THR A 90 -3.60 5.70 9.25
C THR A 90 -3.78 5.78 10.78
N ASN A 91 -4.76 6.59 11.22
CA ASN A 91 -5.12 6.65 12.65
C ASN A 91 -5.72 5.31 13.14
N ASP A 92 -6.23 4.49 12.22
CA ASP A 92 -6.77 3.16 12.50
C ASP A 92 -5.69 2.06 12.38
N ASN A 93 -4.41 2.43 12.39
CA ASN A 93 -3.25 1.53 12.25
C ASN A 93 -3.21 0.72 10.96
N ASP A 94 -3.83 1.21 9.89
CA ASP A 94 -3.75 0.60 8.57
C ASP A 94 -2.56 1.12 7.78
N LEU A 95 -1.79 0.19 7.21
CA LEU A 95 -0.66 0.50 6.35
C LEU A 95 -1.17 0.80 4.94
N CYS A 96 -0.97 2.03 4.50
CA CYS A 96 -1.40 2.52 3.20
C CYS A 96 -0.21 3.10 2.42
N LEU A 97 -0.36 3.21 1.10
CA LEU A 97 0.53 3.95 0.23
C LEU A 97 -0.15 5.23 -0.23
N ARG A 98 0.49 6.39 -0.05
CA ARG A 98 0.04 7.66 -0.61
C ARG A 98 0.82 7.99 -1.86
N LEU A 99 0.12 8.31 -2.94
CA LEU A 99 0.68 8.86 -4.16
C LEU A 99 0.27 10.33 -4.30
N THR A 100 1.22 11.23 -4.51
CA THR A 100 0.97 12.67 -4.78
C THR A 100 1.70 13.08 -6.05
N GLU A 101 1.31 14.20 -6.67
CA GLU A 101 2.04 14.73 -7.83
C GLU A 101 3.51 14.97 -7.48
N ALA A 102 4.40 14.66 -8.44
CA ALA A 102 5.76 15.17 -8.41
C ALA A 102 5.68 16.66 -8.76
N GLY A 103 6.24 17.51 -7.91
CA GLY A 103 6.26 18.97 -8.12
C GLY A 103 7.06 19.40 -9.34
#